data_AF-A0A143HGE1-F1
#
_entry.id   AF-A0A143HGE1-F1
#
_cell.length_a   1.000
_cell.length_b   1.000
_cell.length_c   1.000
_cell.angle_alpha   90.00
_cell.angle_beta   90.00
_cell.angle_gamma   90.00
#
_symmetry.space_group_name_H-M   'P 1'
#
loop_
_entity.id
_entity.type
_entity.pdbx_description
1 polymer ?
#
loop_
_entity_poly.entity_id
_entity_poly.type
_entity_poly.pdbx_seq_one_letter_code
_entity_poly.pdbx_strand_id
1 'polypeptide(L)' 'MATKEELLYTIAELKSDYIRQQGDIEKLEATGYPQMVEKAEQRLADMEQQLAELNKKLESYEA' A
#
# COMPACT_ATOMS: atom_id res chain seq x y z
N MET A 1 21.47 0.54 -7.14
CA MET A 1 20.11 0.33 -7.70
C MET A 1 19.56 -0.89 -7.00
N ALA A 2 18.30 -0.87 -6.56
CA ALA A 2 17.67 -2.08 -6.04
C ALA A 2 17.60 -3.15 -7.15
N THR A 3 17.70 -4.42 -6.81
CA THR A 3 17.51 -5.51 -7.77
C THR A 3 16.02 -5.70 -8.08
N LYS A 4 15.72 -6.40 -9.18
CA LYS A 4 14.33 -6.77 -9.52
C LYS A 4 13.66 -7.55 -8.37
N GLU A 5 14.42 -8.43 -7.72
CA GLU A 5 13.95 -9.26 -6.61
C GLU A 5 13.65 -8.42 -5.36
N GLU A 6 14.50 -7.44 -5.04
CA GLU A 6 14.25 -6.49 -3.95
C GLU A 6 12.98 -5.68 -4.21
N LEU A 7 12.76 -5.20 -5.45
CA LEU A 7 11.52 -4.50 -5.82
C LEU A 7 10.28 -5.37 -5.66
N LEU A 8 10.33 -6.63 -6.11
CA LEU A 8 9.22 -7.58 -5.96
C LEU A 8 8.92 -7.87 -4.48
N TYR A 9 9.97 -8.01 -3.66
CA TYR A 9 9.82 -8.18 -2.21
C TYR A 9 9.14 -6.96 -1.59
N THR A 10 9.61 -5.75 -1.89
CA THR A 10 9.00 -4.51 -1.36
C THR A 10 7.54 -4.35 -1.81
N ILE A 11 7.22 -4.69 -3.07
CA ILE A 11 5.83 -4.67 -3.56
C ILE A 11 4.97 -5.68 -2.77
N ALA A 12 5.49 -6.89 -2.52
CA ALA A 12 4.76 -7.91 -1.77
C ALA A 12 4.52 -7.50 -0.31
N GLU A 13 5.51 -6.91 0.34
CA GLU A 13 5.39 -6.36 1.69
C GLU A 13 4.35 -5.24 1.74
N LEU A 14 4.45 -4.26 0.84
CA LEU A 14 3.51 -3.14 0.78
C LEU A 14 2.07 -3.60 0.49
N LYS A 15 1.88 -4.63 -0.34
CA LYS A 15 0.56 -5.25 -0.53
C LYS A 15 0.03 -5.93 0.73
N SER A 16 0.89 -6.57 1.52
CA SER A 16 0.49 -7.17 2.79
C SER A 16 0.03 -6.11 3.79
N ASP A 17 0.76 -5.00 3.88
CA ASP A 17 0.40 -3.88 4.74
C ASP A 17 -0.86 -3.15 4.27
N TYR A 18 -1.06 -3.03 2.96
CA TYR A 18 -2.29 -2.50 2.38
C TYR A 18 -3.53 -3.31 2.82
N ILE A 19 -3.46 -4.64 2.79
CA ILE A 19 -4.56 -5.52 3.24
C ILE A 19 -4.82 -5.34 4.74
N ARG A 20 -3.76 -5.21 5.56
CA ARG A 20 -3.90 -4.95 7.00
C ARG A 20 -4.58 -3.61 7.26
N GLN A 21 -4.16 -2.57 6.55
CA GLN A 21 -4.71 -1.22 6.65
C GLN A 21 -6.20 -1.20 6.28
N GLN A 22 -6.62 -1.94 5.25
CA GLN A 22 -8.04 -2.10 4.92
C GLN A 22 -8.83 -2.72 6.08
N GLY A 23 -8.33 -3.80 6.66
CA GLY A 23 -8.99 -4.41 7.82
C GLY A 23 -9.03 -3.51 9.06
N ASP A 24 -8.08 -2.59 9.22
CA ASP A 24 -8.12 -1.59 10.29
C ASP A 24 -9.12 -0.47 10.00
N ILE A 25 -9.30 -0.07 8.73
CA ILE A 25 -10.36 0.86 8.32
C ILE A 25 -11.73 0.26 8.65
N GLU A 26 -11.99 -0.99 8.26
CA GLU A 26 -13.27 -1.67 8.55
C GLU A 26 -13.59 -1.68 10.06
N LYS A 27 -12.58 -1.89 10.91
CA LYS A 27 -12.75 -1.81 12.38
C LYS A 27 -13.05 -0.39 12.86
N LEU A 28 -12.36 0.61 12.30
CA LEU A 28 -12.57 2.02 12.66
C LEU A 28 -13.97 2.50 12.25
N GLU A 29 -14.46 2.05 11.10
CA GLU A 29 -15.83 2.28 10.65
C GLU A 29 -16.84 1.63 11.59
N ALA A 30 -16.62 0.36 11.96
CA ALA A 30 -17.50 -0.38 12.87
C ALA A 30 -17.57 0.24 14.29
N THR A 31 -16.49 0.90 14.73
CA THR A 31 -16.39 1.54 16.05
C THR A 31 -16.83 3.00 16.07
N GLY A 32 -17.08 3.61 14.90
CA GLY A 32 -17.64 4.96 14.78
C GLY A 32 -16.64 6.10 14.96
N TYR A 33 -15.39 5.94 14.49
CA TYR A 33 -14.36 7.00 14.52
C TYR A 33 -14.10 7.60 13.12
N PRO A 34 -15.00 8.44 12.58
CA PRO A 34 -14.94 8.91 11.18
C PRO A 34 -13.65 9.68 10.84
N GLN A 35 -13.11 10.46 11.78
CA GLN A 35 -11.85 11.19 11.57
C GLN A 35 -10.62 10.27 11.49
N MET A 36 -10.70 9.08 12.09
CA MET A 36 -9.64 8.07 12.02
C MET A 36 -9.76 7.26 10.73
N VAL A 37 -10.98 7.03 10.25
CA VAL A 37 -11.26 6.44 8.93
C VAL A 37 -10.66 7.29 7.83
N GLU A 38 -10.95 8.59 7.77
CA GLU A 38 -10.42 9.50 6.74
C GLU A 38 -8.88 9.50 6.70
N LYS A 39 -8.22 9.53 7.86
CA LYS A 39 -6.75 9.43 7.95
C LYS A 39 -6.24 8.07 7.49
N ALA A 40 -6.98 7.01 7.78
CA ALA A 40 -6.61 5.66 7.39
C ALA A 40 -6.80 5.43 5.88
N GLU A 41 -7.83 6.03 5.27
CA GLU A 41 -8.04 6.07 3.82
C GLU A 41 -6.95 6.88 3.11
N GLN A 42 -6.53 8.03 3.68
CA GLN A 42 -5.42 8.80 3.10
C GLN A 42 -4.12 7.97 3.06
N ARG A 43 -3.82 7.24 4.14
CA ARG A 43 -2.67 6.33 4.16
C ARG A 43 -2.78 5.23 3.10
N LEU A 44 -3.99 4.73 2.89
CA LEU A 44 -4.26 3.72 1.88
C LEU A 44 -4.02 4.27 0.46
N ALA A 45 -4.46 5.50 0.19
CA ALA A 45 -4.18 6.19 -1.08
C ALA A 45 -2.66 6.43 -1.28
N ASP A 46 -1.93 6.79 -0.23
CA ASP A 46 -0.47 6.97 -0.30
C ASP A 46 0.24 5.64 -0.62
N MET A 47 -0.25 4.51 -0.09
CA MET A 47 0.26 3.17 -0.42
C MET A 47 0.00 2.80 -1.89
N GLU A 48 -1.16 3.17 -2.44
CA GLU A 48 -1.48 2.94 -3.85
C GLU A 48 -0.54 3.71 -4.79
N GLN A 49 -0.23 4.96 -4.44
CA GLN A 49 0.76 5.75 -5.18
C GLN A 49 2.14 5.09 -5.13
N GLN A 50 2.58 4.64 -3.95
CA GLN A 50 3.85 3.93 -3.80
C GLN A 50 3.88 2.63 -4.60
N LEU A 51 2.81 1.82 -4.58
CA LEU A 51 2.70 0.62 -5.40
C LEU A 51 2.78 0.93 -6.90
N ALA A 52 2.11 1.99 -7.36
CA ALA A 52 2.17 2.41 -8.76
C ALA A 52 3.60 2.81 -9.18
N GLU A 53 4.33 3.53 -8.32
CA GLU A 53 5.73 3.87 -8.58
C GLU A 53 6.65 2.65 -8.60
N LEU A 54 6.47 1.71 -7.67
CA LEU A 54 7.26 0.48 -7.62
C LEU A 54 6.99 -0.41 -8.84
N ASN A 55 5.74 -0.50 -9.29
CA ASN A 55 5.38 -1.24 -10.51
C ASN A 55 6.00 -0.59 -11.76
N LYS A 56 5.98 0.74 -11.88
CA LYS A 56 6.68 1.44 -12.97
C LYS A 56 8.18 1.16 -12.97
N LYS A 57 8.81 1.13 -11.79
CA LYS A 57 10.21 0.73 -11.66
C LYS A 57 10.41 -0.71 -12.08
N LEU A 58 9.53 -1.62 -11.68
CA LEU A 58 9.59 -3.04 -12.07
C LEU A 58 9.47 -3.23 -13.58
N GLU A 59 8.56 -2.53 -14.24
CA GLU A 59 8.40 -2.55 -15.71
C GLU A 59 9.70 -2.17 -16.43
N SER A 60 10.50 -1.25 -15.87
CA SER A 60 11.80 -0.88 -16.44
C SER A 60 12.86 -2.00 -16.43
N TYR A 61 12.65 -3.07 -15.64
CA TYR A 61 13.48 -4.28 -15.66
C TYR A 61 12.93 -5.38 -16.59
N GLU A 62 11.71 -5.22 -17.10
CA GLU A 62 11.05 -6.20 -17.98
C GLU A 62 11.06 -5.78 -19.46
N ALA A 63 11.45 -4.53 -19.74
CA ALA A 63 11.65 -3.95 -21.07
C ALA A 63 13.05 -4.25 -21.62
#